data_AF-A0A920SD21-F1
#
_entry.id   AF-A0A920SD21-F1
#
_cell.length_a   1.000
_cell.length_b   1.000
_cell.length_c   1.000
_cell.angle_alpha   90.00
_cell.angle_beta   90.00
_cell.angle_gamma   90.00
#
_symmetry.space_group_name_H-M   'P 1'
#
loop_
_entity.id
_entity.type
_entity.pdbx_description
1 polymer ?
#
loop_
_entity_poly.entity_id
_entity_poly.type
_entity_poly.pdbx_seq_one_letter_code
_entity_poly.pdbx_strand_id
1 'polypeptide(L)'
;MRNIVQTHLAGFGTRVLYTTAPFNSFDTHAGELAAHTRLWSETSRAIGDFYDDLKEHNAGDNVMLMVFPEFGRRVKDNGSGTDHGAGGHCFINLGTR
;
A
#
# COMPACT_ATOMS: atom_id res chain seq x y z
N MET A 1 5.27 0.61 -7.35
CA MET A 1 5.62 -0.79 -6.96
C MET A 1 6.41 -1.48 -8.07
N ARG A 2 7.56 -0.90 -8.45
CA ARG A 2 8.31 -1.28 -9.67
C ARG A 2 8.74 -2.75 -9.73
N ASN A 3 9.34 -3.26 -8.65
CA ASN A 3 9.86 -4.63 -8.62
C ASN A 3 8.74 -5.67 -8.74
N ILE A 4 7.53 -5.37 -8.26
CA ILE A 4 6.35 -6.22 -8.42
C ILE A 4 5.98 -6.30 -9.90
N VAL A 5 5.87 -5.15 -10.59
CA VAL A 5 5.55 -5.12 -12.03
C VAL A 5 6.62 -5.82 -12.85
N GLN A 6 7.90 -5.54 -12.59
CA GLN A 6 9.00 -6.22 -13.30
C GLN A 6 8.97 -7.74 -13.11
N THR A 7 8.65 -8.21 -11.91
CA THR A 7 8.54 -9.65 -11.61
C THR A 7 7.34 -10.28 -12.33
N HIS A 8 6.19 -9.58 -12.35
CA HIS A 8 4.99 -10.00 -13.08
C HIS A 8 5.26 -10.12 -14.58
N LEU A 9 5.89 -9.09 -15.16
CA LEU A 9 6.21 -9.03 -16.60
C LEU A 9 7.29 -10.04 -17.01
N ALA A 10 8.19 -10.43 -16.11
CA ALA A 10 9.21 -11.44 -16.40
C ALA A 10 8.64 -12.85 -16.64
N GLY A 11 7.36 -13.09 -16.30
CA GLY A 11 6.68 -14.34 -16.67
C GLY A 11 7.13 -15.58 -15.89
N PHE A 12 7.71 -15.41 -14.69
CA PHE A 12 8.16 -16.53 -13.85
C PHE A 12 7.01 -17.42 -13.31
N GLY A 13 5.76 -17.04 -13.54
CA GLY A 13 4.58 -17.76 -13.06
C GLY A 13 4.20 -17.45 -11.60
N THR A 14 4.90 -16.52 -10.93
CA THR A 14 4.57 -16.08 -9.57
C THR A 14 3.16 -15.48 -9.51
N ARG A 15 2.33 -15.98 -8.60
CA ARG A 15 0.91 -15.60 -8.48
C ARG A 15 0.61 -14.64 -7.32
N VAL A 16 1.46 -14.62 -6.31
CA VAL A 16 1.31 -13.77 -5.11
C VAL A 16 2.60 -13.01 -4.92
N LEU A 17 2.50 -11.69 -4.93
CA LEU A 17 3.60 -10.76 -4.69
C LEU A 17 3.21 -9.92 -3.48
N TYR A 18 4.11 -9.82 -2.52
CA TYR A 18 3.87 -9.13 -1.25
C TYR A 18 4.95 -8.09 -1.00
N THR A 19 4.53 -6.92 -0.53
CA THR A 19 5.45 -5.84 -0.15
C THR A 19 4.83 -5.04 0.99
N THR A 20 5.68 -4.31 1.71
CA THR A 20 5.27 -3.43 2.81
C THR A 20 5.72 -2.00 2.50
N ALA A 21 5.16 -1.04 3.22
CA ALA A 21 5.66 0.32 3.18
C ALA A 21 7.15 0.34 3.59
N PRO A 22 8.01 1.13 2.91
CA PRO A 22 9.44 1.18 3.23
C PRO A 22 9.67 1.50 4.72
N PHE A 23 10.55 0.73 5.35
CA PHE A 23 10.98 0.94 6.73
C PHE A 23 9.86 0.98 7.77
N ASN A 24 8.75 0.27 7.56
CA ASN A 24 7.57 0.29 8.43
C ASN A 24 7.06 1.72 8.71
N SER A 25 7.11 2.59 7.69
CA SER A 25 6.85 4.02 7.84
C SER A 25 5.48 4.42 8.40
N PHE A 26 4.49 3.52 8.38
CA PHE A 26 3.16 3.73 8.97
C PHE A 26 3.09 3.46 10.48
N ASP A 27 4.12 2.84 11.08
CA ASP A 27 4.22 2.69 12.54
C ASP A 27 4.83 3.94 13.17
N THR A 28 4.11 5.05 13.09
CA THR A 28 4.54 6.29 13.73
C THR A 28 4.11 6.30 15.19
N HIS A 29 5.01 6.74 16.07
CA HIS A 29 4.71 6.92 17.49
C HIS A 29 4.23 8.32 17.85
N ALA A 30 4.39 9.30 16.93
CA ALA A 30 3.92 10.68 17.06
C ALA A 30 3.86 11.36 15.69
N GLY A 31 3.19 12.53 15.61
CA GLY A 31 3.15 13.36 14.39
C GLY A 31 2.21 12.80 13.31
N GLU A 32 1.19 12.07 13.72
CA GLU A 32 0.35 11.22 12.90
C GLU A 32 -0.34 11.98 11.77
N LEU A 33 -0.88 13.18 12.02
CA LEU A 33 -1.58 13.94 10.97
C LEU A 33 -0.67 14.29 9.78
N ALA A 34 0.56 14.73 10.05
CA ALA A 34 1.52 15.08 9.02
C ALA A 34 2.03 13.83 8.30
N ALA A 35 2.42 12.80 9.06
CA ALA A 35 2.92 11.55 8.51
C ALA A 35 1.85 10.83 7.69
N HIS A 36 0.65 10.68 8.22
CA HIS A 36 -0.47 9.99 7.56
C HIS A 36 -0.81 10.63 6.21
N THR A 37 -0.89 11.96 6.15
CA THR A 37 -1.18 12.69 4.90
C THR A 37 -0.11 12.44 3.84
N ARG A 38 1.17 12.54 4.23
CA ARG A 38 2.30 12.28 3.32
C ARG A 38 2.30 10.83 2.84
N LEU A 39 2.22 9.88 3.78
CA LEU A 39 2.32 8.45 3.50
C LEU A 39 1.17 7.94 2.62
N TRP A 40 -0.06 8.42 2.83
CA TRP A 40 -1.17 8.09 1.95
C TRP A 40 -1.06 8.73 0.57
N SER A 41 -0.50 9.94 0.47
CA SER A 41 -0.24 10.57 -0.83
C SER A 41 0.80 9.77 -1.63
N GLU A 42 1.89 9.36 -0.96
CA GLU A 42 2.92 8.50 -1.55
C GLU A 42 2.37 7.12 -1.94
N THR A 43 1.55 6.52 -1.08
CA THR A 43 0.89 5.23 -1.35
C THR A 43 -0.06 5.33 -2.54
N SER A 44 -0.91 6.36 -2.58
CA SER A 44 -1.83 6.59 -3.68
C SER A 44 -1.09 6.75 -5.01
N ARG A 45 0.01 7.50 -5.02
CA ARG A 45 0.86 7.65 -6.21
C ARG A 45 1.49 6.32 -6.62
N ALA A 46 2.03 5.56 -5.67
CA ALA A 46 2.66 4.27 -5.96
C ALA A 46 1.68 3.22 -6.50
N ILE A 47 0.41 3.30 -6.12
CA ILE A 47 -0.69 2.49 -6.67
C ILE A 47 -1.06 2.95 -8.08
N GLY A 48 -1.17 4.27 -8.31
CA GLY A 48 -1.38 4.83 -9.64
C GLY A 48 -0.28 4.40 -10.61
N ASP A 49 0.98 4.67 -10.27
CA ASP A 49 2.15 4.30 -11.08
C ASP A 49 2.18 2.78 -11.38
N PHE A 50 1.75 1.94 -10.43
CA PHE A 50 1.67 0.48 -10.65
C PHE A 50 0.63 0.09 -11.71
N TYR A 51 -0.56 0.69 -11.66
CA TYR A 51 -1.59 0.42 -12.67
C TYR A 51 -1.24 1.01 -14.03
N ASP A 52 -0.58 2.17 -14.06
CA ASP A 52 -0.07 2.78 -15.28
C ASP A 52 0.97 1.88 -15.95
N ASP A 53 1.94 1.36 -15.18
CA ASP A 53 2.94 0.39 -15.70
C ASP A 53 2.24 -0.87 -16.26
N LEU A 54 1.28 -1.44 -15.55
CA LEU A 54 0.54 -2.62 -16.03
C LEU A 54 -0.23 -2.34 -17.32
N LYS A 55 -0.82 -1.15 -17.43
CA LYS A 55 -1.57 -0.73 -18.62
C LYS A 55 -0.66 -0.52 -19.82
N GLU A 56 0.48 0.14 -19.65
CA GLU A 56 1.47 0.36 -20.71
C GLU A 56 1.97 -0.97 -21.30
N HIS A 57 2.03 -2.01 -20.48
CA HIS A 57 2.47 -3.35 -20.88
C HIS A 57 1.33 -4.32 -21.25
N ASN A 58 0.08 -3.88 -21.32
CA ASN A 58 -1.10 -4.75 -21.53
C ASN A 58 -1.14 -5.95 -20.57
N ALA A 59 -0.72 -5.73 -19.32
CA ALA A 59 -0.53 -6.77 -18.31
C ALA A 59 -1.45 -6.59 -17.08
N GLY A 60 -2.42 -5.66 -17.16
CA GLY A 60 -3.38 -5.38 -16.08
C GLY A 60 -4.49 -6.42 -15.93
N ASP A 61 -4.68 -7.27 -16.94
CA ASP A 61 -5.68 -8.33 -16.89
C ASP A 61 -5.38 -9.33 -15.77
N ASN A 62 -6.42 -9.71 -15.02
CA ASN A 62 -6.35 -10.70 -13.94
C ASN A 62 -5.38 -10.33 -12.78
N VAL A 63 -5.24 -9.04 -12.48
CA VAL A 63 -4.52 -8.54 -11.31
C VAL A 63 -5.50 -8.09 -10.23
N MET A 64 -5.23 -8.47 -8.98
CA MET A 64 -5.92 -7.97 -7.79
C MET A 64 -4.87 -7.36 -6.85
N LEU A 65 -5.09 -6.12 -6.43
CA LEU A 65 -4.28 -5.46 -5.39
C LEU A 65 -5.10 -5.40 -4.11
N MET A 66 -4.56 -5.99 -3.05
CA MET A 66 -5.09 -5.89 -1.69
C MET A 66 -4.19 -5.00 -0.86
N VAL A 67 -4.75 -3.95 -0.25
CA VAL A 67 -4.04 -3.04 0.66
C VAL A 67 -4.67 -3.18 2.04
N PHE A 68 -3.89 -3.60 3.02
CA PHE A 68 -4.37 -3.84 4.38
C PHE A 68 -3.34 -3.42 5.43
N PRO A 69 -3.78 -2.94 6.60
CA PRO A 69 -2.90 -2.63 7.72
C PRO A 69 -2.71 -3.86 8.64
N GLU A 70 -1.57 -3.92 9.32
CA GLU A 70 -1.31 -4.89 10.40
C GLU A 70 -2.09 -4.52 11.68
N PHE A 71 -2.21 -3.22 11.95
CA PHE A 71 -2.92 -2.66 13.10
C PHE A 71 -3.61 -1.34 12.75
N GLY A 72 -4.54 -0.94 13.59
CA GLY A 72 -5.14 0.40 13.59
C GLY A 72 -4.36 1.43 14.39
N ARG A 73 -4.80 2.68 14.33
CA ARG A 73 -4.30 3.74 15.21
C ARG A 73 -5.44 4.38 15.99
N ARG A 74 -5.25 4.61 17.29
CA ARG A 74 -6.23 5.31 18.12
C ARG A 74 -6.22 6.79 17.77
N VAL A 75 -7.40 7.42 17.75
CA VAL A 75 -7.52 8.86 17.44
C VAL A 75 -7.02 9.73 18.59
N LYS A 76 -7.15 9.26 19.84
CA LYS A 76 -6.78 10.02 21.03
C LYS A 76 -5.27 9.95 21.27
N ASP A 77 -4.64 11.12 21.37
CA ASP A 77 -3.26 11.27 21.81
C ASP A 77 -3.12 10.98 23.32
N ASN A 78 -2.05 10.27 23.71
CA ASN A 78 -1.74 9.85 25.07
C ASN A 78 -0.65 10.69 25.76
N GLY A 79 -0.19 11.78 25.14
CA GLY A 79 0.89 12.66 25.61
C GLY A 79 2.24 12.39 24.95
N SER A 80 2.38 11.25 24.27
CA SER A 80 3.56 10.88 23.48
C SER A 80 3.22 10.55 22.03
N GLY A 81 1.99 10.83 21.59
CA GLY A 81 1.41 10.44 20.30
C GLY A 81 0.25 9.46 20.48
N THR A 82 0.02 8.55 19.53
CA THR A 82 -1.18 7.69 19.53
C THR A 82 -0.88 6.19 19.61
N ASP A 83 -1.65 5.50 20.44
CA ASP A 83 -1.53 4.04 20.64
C ASP A 83 -2.01 3.23 19.44
N HIS A 84 -1.47 2.02 19.31
CA HIS A 84 -2.00 1.00 18.40
C HIS A 84 -3.47 0.69 18.72
N GLY A 85 -4.23 0.38 17.68
CA GLY A 85 -5.66 0.06 17.75
C GLY A 85 -5.99 -1.23 17.02
N ALA A 86 -7.13 -1.83 17.36
CA ALA A 86 -7.57 -3.08 16.74
C ALA A 86 -8.38 -2.89 15.44
N GLY A 87 -8.71 -1.63 15.07
CA GLY A 87 -9.55 -1.34 13.89
C GLY A 87 -8.74 -0.92 12.67
N GLY A 88 -9.04 -1.47 11.49
CA GLY A 88 -8.39 -1.11 10.24
C GLY A 88 -9.32 -1.26 9.05
N HIS A 89 -8.91 -0.74 7.89
CA HIS A 89 -9.65 -0.85 6.64
C HIS A 89 -8.80 -1.57 5.60
N CYS A 90 -9.42 -2.48 4.87
CA CYS A 90 -8.81 -3.14 3.73
C CYS A 90 -9.43 -2.60 2.44
N PHE A 91 -8.59 -2.30 1.45
CA PHE A 91 -9.02 -1.94 0.10
C PHE A 91 -8.67 -3.07 -0.87
N ILE A 92 -9.58 -3.35 -1.79
CA ILE A 92 -9.34 -4.28 -2.90
C ILE A 92 -9.55 -3.51 -4.19
N ASN A 93 -8.51 -3.45 -5.02
CA ASN A 93 -8.57 -2.89 -6.36
C ASN A 93 -8.47 -4.04 -7.37
N LEU A 94 -9.47 -4.15 -8.23
CA LEU A 94 -9.49 -5.11 -9.33
C LEU A 94 -8.91 -4.42 -10.57
N GLY A 95 -8.09 -5.15 -11.34
CA GLY A 95 -7.48 -4.65 -12.56
C GLY A 95 -8.49 -3.97 -13.49
N THR A 96 -8.10 -2.84 -14.04
CA THR A 96 -8.91 -2.09 -15.02
C THR A 96 -8.70 -2.71 -16.39
N ARG A 97 -9.81 -3.00 -17.09
CA ARG A 97 -9.80 -3.16 -18.55
C ARG A 97 -9.44 -1.84 -19.24
#